data_AF-A0A3M4BG84-F1
#
_entry.id   AF-A0A3M4BG84-F1
#
_cell.length_a   1.000
_cell.length_b   1.000
_cell.length_c   1.000
_cell.angle_alpha   90.00
_cell.angle_beta   90.00
_cell.angle_gamma   90.00
#
_symmetry.space_group_name_H-M   'P 1'
#
loop_
_entity.id
_entity.type
_entity.pdbx_description
1 polymer ?
#
loop_
_entity_poly.entity_id
_entity_poly.type
_entity_poly.pdbx_seq_one_letter_code
_entity_poly.pdbx_strand_id
1 'polypeptide(L)' 'GQIVMAPACEKGTLSTTFRKPSLDRFTHMDYVNSGRYDRARAIASPVLTLKAWQRDMQEAHAAGEWHRFMEIAIA' A
#
# COMPACT_ATOMS: atom_id res chain seq x y z
N GLY A 1 -4.45 -19.64 -8.42
CA GLY A 1 -5.73 -18.92 -8.32
C GLY A 1 -6.33 -19.17 -6.96
N GLN A 2 -7.33 -18.39 -6.57
CA GLN A 2 -8.02 -18.48 -5.30
C GLN A 2 -9.52 -18.53 -5.56
N ILE A 3 -10.23 -19.39 -4.84
CA ILE A 3 -11.68 -19.51 -4.90
C ILE A 3 -12.17 -19.51 -3.45
N VAL A 4 -13.18 -18.69 -3.16
CA VAL A 4 -13.90 -18.70 -1.89
C VAL A 4 -15.38 -18.92 -2.21
N MET A 5 -15.96 -19.91 -1.55
CA MET A 5 -17.36 -20.32 -1.69
C MET A 5 -18.04 -20.40 -0.33
N ALA A 6 -19.35 -20.54 -0.32
CA ALA A 6 -20.12 -20.70 0.91
C ALA A 6 -19.58 -21.86 1.78
N PRO A 7 -19.52 -21.69 3.12
CA PRO A 7 -20.03 -20.56 3.91
C PRO A 7 -19.03 -19.40 4.10
N ALA A 8 -17.83 -19.47 3.51
CA ALA A 8 -16.73 -18.54 3.77
C ALA A 8 -16.78 -17.23 2.97
N CYS A 9 -17.71 -17.11 2.01
CA CYS A 9 -18.04 -15.86 1.32
C CYS A 9 -19.54 -15.57 1.41
N GLU A 10 -19.96 -14.39 0.95
CA GLU A 10 -21.35 -13.99 0.91
C GLU A 10 -22.25 -15.07 0.29
N LYS A 11 -23.41 -15.30 0.90
CA LYS A 11 -24.34 -16.33 0.45
C LYS A 11 -24.82 -16.02 -0.97
N GLY A 12 -24.77 -17.03 -1.85
CA GLY A 12 -25.17 -16.88 -3.25
C GLY A 12 -24.09 -16.29 -4.15
N THR A 13 -22.88 -16.04 -3.64
CA THR A 13 -21.74 -15.58 -4.43
C THR A 13 -20.62 -16.61 -4.47
N LEU A 14 -19.72 -16.43 -5.43
CA LEU A 14 -18.47 -17.17 -5.57
C LEU A 14 -17.37 -16.17 -5.86
N SER A 15 -16.41 -16.02 -4.94
CA SER A 15 -15.28 -15.10 -5.13
C SER A 15 -14.12 -15.83 -5.77
N THR A 16 -13.73 -15.43 -6.98
CA THR A 16 -12.62 -16.05 -7.72
C THR A 16 -11.54 -15.03 -8.07
N THR A 17 -10.28 -15.37 -7.77
CA THR A 17 -9.12 -14.56 -8.13
C THR A 17 -8.13 -15.40 -8.94
N PHE A 18 -7.95 -15.06 -10.21
CA PHE A 18 -6.93 -15.65 -11.07
C PHE A 18 -5.83 -14.64 -11.35
N ARG A 19 -4.69 -14.79 -10.66
CA ARG A 19 -3.52 -13.93 -10.91
C ARG A 19 -2.83 -14.36 -12.20
N LYS A 20 -2.91 -13.52 -13.23
CA LYS A 20 -2.21 -13.71 -14.51
C LYS A 20 -0.69 -13.81 -14.24
N PRO A 21 0.01 -14.79 -14.84
CA PRO A 21 1.46 -14.84 -14.76
C PRO A 21 2.07 -13.58 -15.41
N SER A 22 3.12 -13.04 -14.79
CA SER A 22 3.94 -12.01 -15.44
C SER A 22 4.62 -12.64 -16.65
N LEU A 23 4.35 -12.10 -17.83
CA LEU A 23 5.05 -12.49 -19.07
C LEU A 23 6.31 -11.65 -19.28
N ASP A 24 6.41 -10.52 -18.58
CA ASP A 24 7.54 -9.61 -18.71
C ASP A 24 8.80 -10.25 -18.12
N ARG A 25 9.87 -10.19 -18.91
CA ARG A 25 11.23 -10.51 -18.49
C ARG A 25 11.98 -9.21 -18.39
N PHE A 26 12.45 -8.89 -17.20
CA PHE A 26 13.28 -7.72 -16.95
C PHE A 26 14.70 -8.20 -16.70
N THR A 27 15.65 -7.68 -17.45
CA THR A 27 17.07 -7.81 -17.15
C THR A 27 17.43 -6.98 -15.92
N HIS A 28 18.62 -7.19 -15.37
CA HIS A 28 19.10 -6.36 -14.28
C HIS A 28 19.17 -4.87 -14.68
N MET A 29 19.63 -4.56 -15.90
CA MET A 29 19.70 -3.18 -16.39
C MET A 29 18.32 -2.54 -16.54
N ASP A 30 17.26 -3.30 -16.82
CA ASP A 30 15.90 -2.76 -16.83
C ASP A 30 15.47 -2.29 -15.44
N TYR A 31 15.90 -2.96 -14.37
CA TYR A 31 15.66 -2.49 -13.00
C TYR A 31 16.43 -1.21 -12.67
N VAL A 32 17.68 -1.09 -13.15
CA VAL A 32 18.50 0.12 -12.99
C VAL A 32 17.88 1.29 -13.75
N ASN A 33 17.52 1.09 -15.02
CA ASN A 33 17.04 2.15 -15.90
C ASN A 33 15.60 2.59 -15.62
N SER A 34 14.77 1.73 -15.01
CA SER A 34 13.37 2.05 -14.68
C SER A 34 13.19 2.76 -13.33
N GLY A 35 14.28 3.07 -12.62
CA GLY A 35 14.20 3.73 -11.30
C GLY A 35 13.65 2.83 -10.19
N ARG A 36 13.56 1.51 -10.40
CA ARG A 36 13.08 0.57 -9.36
C ARG A 36 13.97 0.55 -8.12
N TYR A 37 15.25 0.91 -8.27
CA TYR A 37 16.19 1.07 -7.16
C TYR A 37 16.22 2.47 -6.55
N ASP A 38 15.46 3.44 -7.06
CA ASP A 38 15.51 4.84 -6.57
C ASP A 38 15.15 4.94 -5.08
N ARG A 39 14.27 4.04 -4.62
CA ARG A 39 13.83 3.93 -3.22
C ARG A 39 14.67 2.95 -2.39
N ALA A 40 15.61 2.22 -3.00
CA ALA A 40 16.47 1.25 -2.31
C ALA A 40 17.68 1.89 -1.60
N ARG A 41 17.67 3.23 -1.41
CA ARG A 41 18.70 3.98 -0.70
C ARG A 41 18.68 3.62 0.79
N ALA A 42 19.31 2.49 1.13
CA ALA A 42 19.41 1.95 2.49
C ALA A 42 20.27 2.79 3.46
N ILE A 43 20.97 3.81 2.95
CA ILE A 43 21.74 4.78 3.74
C ILE A 43 20.99 6.13 3.82
N ALA A 44 19.65 6.10 3.82
CA ALA A 44 18.90 7.26 4.26
C ALA A 44 18.91 7.23 5.79
N SER A 45 19.49 8.26 6.41
CA SER A 45 19.25 8.59 7.82
C SER A 45 17.76 8.43 8.15
N PRO A 46 17.37 8.06 9.38
CA PRO A 46 15.96 7.91 9.74
C PRO A 46 15.19 9.11 9.17
N VAL A 47 14.12 8.83 8.43
CA VAL A 47 13.27 9.89 7.89
C VAL A 47 12.61 10.57 9.08
N LEU A 48 13.30 11.59 9.61
CA LEU A 48 12.89 12.35 10.80
C LEU A 48 11.76 13.32 10.50
N THR A 49 11.42 13.50 9.21
CA THR A 49 10.37 14.41 8.78
C THR A 49 9.14 13.62 8.39
N LEU A 50 8.04 13.88 9.11
CA LEU A 50 6.73 13.35 8.76
C LEU A 50 6.30 13.86 7.39
N LYS A 51 5.69 12.98 6.59
CA LYS A 51 4.97 13.38 5.37
C LYS A 51 3.82 14.33 5.75
N ALA A 52 3.38 15.16 4.81
CA ALA A 52 2.31 16.13 5.05
C ALA A 52 1.07 15.50 5.71
N TRP A 53 0.56 14.40 5.15
CA TRP A 53 -0.59 13.69 5.72
C TRP A 53 -0.34 13.12 7.13
N GLN A 54 0.90 12.74 7.45
CA GLN A 54 1.26 12.26 8.79
C GLN A 54 1.24 13.41 9.81
N ARG A 55 1.60 14.62 9.39
CA ARG A 55 1.49 15.83 10.22
C ARG A 55 0.03 16.20 10.44
N ASP A 56 -0.79 16.19 9.39
CA ASP A 56 -2.22 16.48 9.48
C ASP A 56 -2.93 15.49 10.44
N MET A 57 -2.52 14.22 10.38
CA MET A 57 -2.97 13.18 11.30
C MET A 57 -2.51 13.44 12.74
N GLN A 58 -1.25 13.84 12.95
CA GLN A 58 -0.73 14.19 14.27
C GLN A 58 -1.48 15.38 14.88
N GLU A 59 -1.77 16.42 14.10
CA GLU A 59 -2.52 17.60 14.51
C GLU A 59 -3.96 17.22 14.90
N ALA A 60 -4.65 16.41 14.09
CA ALA A 60 -6.00 15.92 14.40
C ALA A 60 -6.02 15.07 15.69
N HIS A 61 -5.01 14.21 15.90
CA HIS A 61 -4.89 13.43 17.13
C HIS A 61 -4.65 14.32 18.35
N ALA A 62 -3.76 15.32 18.25
CA ALA A 62 -3.48 16.25 19.33
C ALA A 62 -4.71 17.11 19.71
N ALA A 63 -5.57 17.42 18.74
CA ALA A 63 -6.81 18.16 18.93
C ALA A 63 -8.00 17.30 19.39
N GLY A 64 -7.90 15.97 19.38
CA GLY A 64 -9.02 15.07 19.66
C GLY A 64 -10.07 14.99 18.54
N GLU A 65 -9.73 15.45 17.34
CA GLU A 65 -10.57 15.47 16.14
C GLU A 65 -10.64 14.07 15.48
N TRP A 66 -11.28 13.11 16.17
CA TRP A 66 -11.24 11.71 15.77
C TRP A 66 -11.88 11.43 14.40
N HIS A 67 -12.91 12.17 14.02
CA HIS A 67 -13.51 12.04 12.68
C HIS A 67 -12.50 12.33 11.58
N ARG A 68 -11.87 13.52 11.65
CA ARG A 68 -10.83 13.95 10.70
C ARG A 68 -9.62 13.01 10.71
N PHE A 69 -9.19 12.55 11.88
CA PHE A 69 -8.11 11.58 12.00
C PHE A 69 -8.43 10.28 11.23
N MET A 70 -9.63 9.73 11.40
CA MET A 70 -10.04 8.49 10.74
C MET A 70 -10.20 8.66 9.23
N GLU A 71 -10.69 9.81 8.76
CA GLU A 71 -10.74 10.13 7.33
C GLU A 71 -9.34 10.15 6.70
N ILE A 72 -8.35 10.76 7.38
CA ILE A 72 -6.96 10.80 6.90
C ILE A 72 -6.31 9.41 6.96
N ALA A 73 -6.68 8.57 7.93
CA ALA A 73 -6.10 7.24 8.11
C ALA A 73 -6.47 6.23 7.01
N ILE A 74 -7.68 6.39 6.44
CA ILE A 74 -8.26 5.47 5.47
C ILE A 74 -7.94 5.88 4.02
N ALA A 75 -7.71 7.18 3.80
CA ALA A 75 -7.39 7.75 2.48
C ALA A 75 -6.05 7.27 1.91
#